data_AF-A0A7V9SGH2-F1
#
_entry.id   AF-A0A7V9SGH2-F1
#
_cell.length_a   1.000
_cell.length_b   1.000
_cell.length_c   1.000
_cell.angle_alpha   90.00
_cell.angle_beta   90.00
_cell.angle_gamma   90.00
#
_symmetry.space_group_name_H-M   'P 1'
#
loop_
_entity.id
_entity.type
_entity.pdbx_description
1 polymer ?
#
loop_
_entity_poly.entity_id
_entity_poly.type
_entity_poly.pdbx_seq_one_letter_code
_entity_poly.pdbx_strand_id
1 'polypeptide(L)'
;MDALLECEHDIAERIYTSVATLLNLEVDLIFFDTTSTYFETEDEDQGDDGFRRFGHSKDARDDLPQVVIGMAVTREGIPIRVWSFPGNSSDQVLIRAVKDGLRAWRISRVVWVVDRGFASDENRRYLQRAGGHYIMGEKLRRVSDNLEALSRPGRYAKIKGNLQVKEVWVGDGEARRRFIVCKNPEEAKRDAAKRVKALERIDKALAAIARKRTKDDRRDAEGALLAHPTLGRYLHRKGGRLQVNRAKIKDEERLDGKFLLSCSDDTLSAEDVALGYKSLLEVERGWRYFKHVLDVRPVYHRKEERIRSHVLLCWLGLLLVRVVELEAKDTWRNIRDEMSKLHLGSFAGPAGKVVQRTELTVRQKELLKALKIKEPPRFLGITTAEDA
;
A
#
# COMPACT_ATOMS: atom_id res chain seq x y z
N MET A 1 24.50 5.60 -12.77
CA MET A 1 23.29 6.23 -12.20
C MET A 1 22.79 7.34 -13.11
N ASP A 2 23.64 8.29 -13.54
CA ASP A 2 23.17 9.37 -14.45
C ASP A 2 22.61 8.83 -15.77
N ALA A 3 23.35 7.91 -16.42
CA ALA A 3 22.87 7.21 -17.61
C ALA A 3 21.55 6.43 -17.39
N LEU A 4 21.24 6.02 -16.15
CA LEU A 4 19.98 5.31 -15.85
C LEU A 4 18.80 6.30 -15.83
N LEU A 5 19.00 7.51 -15.32
CA LEU A 5 17.97 8.55 -15.36
C LEU A 5 17.69 9.04 -16.77
N GLU A 6 18.74 9.20 -17.58
CA GLU A 6 18.61 9.60 -18.98
C GLU A 6 17.71 8.66 -19.78
N CYS A 7 17.72 7.35 -19.47
CA CYS A 7 16.86 6.35 -20.10
C CYS A 7 15.63 5.94 -19.26
N GLU A 8 15.29 6.67 -18.19
CA GLU A 8 14.14 6.35 -17.32
C GLU A 8 12.86 6.19 -18.13
N HIS A 9 12.60 7.13 -19.04
CA HIS A 9 11.38 7.13 -19.84
C HIS A 9 11.27 5.89 -20.74
N ASP A 10 12.33 5.60 -21.48
CA ASP A 10 12.40 4.47 -22.42
C ASP A 10 12.29 3.13 -21.69
N ILE A 11 12.95 3.01 -20.52
CA ILE A 11 12.86 1.82 -19.66
C ILE A 11 11.41 1.62 -19.20
N ALA A 12 10.79 2.68 -18.70
CA ALA A 12 9.44 2.62 -18.15
C ALA A 12 8.40 2.32 -19.25
N GLU A 13 8.55 2.88 -20.45
CA GLU A 13 7.67 2.58 -21.60
C GLU A 13 7.81 1.12 -22.06
N ARG A 14 9.05 0.59 -22.13
CA ARG A 14 9.31 -0.82 -22.50
C ARG A 14 8.75 -1.79 -21.48
N ILE A 15 8.93 -1.51 -20.18
CA ILE A 15 8.35 -2.31 -19.10
C ILE A 15 6.83 -2.31 -19.22
N TYR A 16 6.23 -1.14 -19.36
CA TYR A 16 4.78 -1.04 -19.56
C TYR A 16 4.31 -1.87 -20.74
N THR A 17 4.90 -1.68 -21.92
CA THR A 17 4.53 -2.41 -23.15
C THR A 17 4.67 -3.93 -22.97
N SER A 18 5.73 -4.38 -22.29
CA SER A 18 5.98 -5.80 -22.05
C SER A 18 4.95 -6.38 -21.07
N VAL A 19 4.64 -5.69 -19.98
CA VAL A 19 3.63 -6.10 -19.00
C VAL A 19 2.23 -6.09 -19.63
N ALA A 20 1.93 -5.07 -20.44
CA ALA A 20 0.67 -4.93 -21.18
C ALA A 20 0.44 -6.07 -22.19
N THR A 21 1.52 -6.60 -22.79
CA THR A 21 1.42 -7.67 -23.80
C THR A 21 1.38 -9.07 -23.17
N LEU A 22 2.06 -9.27 -22.02
CA LEU A 22 2.15 -10.57 -21.34
C LEU A 22 0.94 -10.88 -20.46
N LEU A 23 0.27 -9.86 -19.94
CA LEU A 23 -0.96 -9.99 -19.19
C LEU A 23 -2.11 -9.62 -20.13
N ASN A 24 -3.10 -10.50 -20.28
CA ASN A 24 -4.37 -10.20 -20.93
C ASN A 24 -5.13 -9.18 -20.04
N LEU A 25 -4.65 -7.94 -19.99
CA LEU A 25 -5.20 -6.82 -19.24
C LEU A 25 -6.47 -6.36 -19.96
N GLU A 26 -7.51 -7.19 -19.90
CA GLU A 26 -8.86 -6.73 -20.11
C GLU A 26 -9.15 -5.70 -19.01
N VAL A 27 -9.06 -4.43 -19.39
CA VAL A 27 -9.27 -3.20 -18.59
C VAL A 27 -8.02 -2.65 -17.91
N ASP A 28 -7.61 -1.44 -18.35
CA ASP A 28 -6.48 -0.61 -17.88
C ASP A 28 -6.62 -0.14 -16.41
N LEU A 29 -6.76 -1.07 -15.46
CA LEU A 29 -6.91 -0.71 -14.06
C LEU A 29 -5.53 -0.54 -13.42
N ILE A 30 -4.98 0.66 -13.59
CA ILE A 30 -3.71 1.08 -13.01
C ILE A 30 -3.95 1.72 -11.64
N PHE A 31 -3.43 1.06 -10.61
CA PHE A 31 -3.46 1.54 -9.23
C PHE A 31 -2.33 2.54 -9.02
N PHE A 32 -2.64 3.74 -8.56
CA PHE A 32 -1.63 4.70 -8.12
C PHE A 32 -1.72 4.88 -6.61
N ASP A 33 -0.60 4.67 -5.94
CA ASP A 33 -0.42 5.00 -4.53
C ASP A 33 0.90 5.74 -4.33
N THR A 34 1.03 6.39 -3.18
CA THR A 34 2.21 7.15 -2.79
C THR A 34 2.83 6.57 -1.53
N THR A 35 4.11 6.82 -1.33
CA THR A 35 4.77 6.66 -0.03
C THR A 35 5.74 7.80 0.16
N SER A 36 6.26 7.98 1.37
CA SER A 36 7.41 8.85 1.61
C SER A 36 8.59 8.05 2.10
N THR A 37 9.79 8.54 1.78
CA THR A 37 11.04 8.11 2.40
C THR A 37 11.73 9.34 2.99
N TYR A 38 12.24 9.20 4.20
CA TYR A 38 12.89 10.28 4.95
C TYR A 38 14.42 10.14 4.88
N PHE A 39 15.12 11.21 5.25
CA PHE A 39 16.57 11.29 5.24
C PHE A 39 17.07 11.59 6.65
N GLU A 40 18.13 10.90 7.08
CA GLU A 40 18.76 11.12 8.39
C GLU A 40 19.63 12.40 8.32
N THR A 41 18.97 13.55 8.21
CA THR A 41 19.54 14.90 8.14
C THR A 41 18.60 15.87 8.84
N GLU A 42 19.16 16.86 9.52
CA GLU A 42 18.38 17.85 10.28
C GLU A 42 17.76 18.92 9.38
N ASP A 43 18.45 19.27 8.28
CA ASP A 43 18.04 20.34 7.37
C ASP A 43 17.42 19.83 6.07
N GLU A 44 16.37 20.52 5.62
CA GLU A 44 15.84 20.39 4.26
C GLU A 44 16.71 21.11 3.21
N ASP A 45 16.49 20.81 1.93
CA ASP A 45 17.21 21.47 0.84
C ASP A 45 16.83 22.96 0.75
N GLN A 46 17.83 23.82 0.59
CA GLN A 46 17.67 25.27 0.49
C GLN A 46 17.12 25.72 -0.88
N GLY A 47 16.52 26.91 -0.92
CA GLY A 47 15.88 27.48 -2.12
C GLY A 47 14.42 27.06 -2.24
N ASP A 48 13.74 27.38 -3.35
CA ASP A 48 12.35 26.93 -3.63
C ASP A 48 12.32 25.58 -4.36
N ASP A 49 13.37 25.27 -5.13
CA ASP A 49 13.51 24.02 -5.92
C ASP A 49 14.08 22.84 -5.12
N GLY A 50 14.23 22.97 -3.80
CA GLY A 50 14.75 21.91 -2.94
C GLY A 50 13.91 20.63 -3.00
N PHE A 51 14.57 19.48 -3.16
CA PHE A 51 13.92 18.19 -3.33
C PHE A 51 13.59 17.51 -2.00
N ARG A 52 14.53 17.47 -1.06
CA ARG A 52 14.29 16.94 0.29
C ARG A 52 13.62 18.02 1.11
N ARG A 53 12.35 17.82 1.49
CA ARG A 53 11.52 18.82 2.18
C ARG A 53 10.77 18.21 3.34
N PHE A 54 10.46 19.02 4.37
CA PHE A 54 9.52 18.61 5.39
C PHE A 54 8.12 18.44 4.81
N GLY A 55 7.39 17.44 5.28
CA GLY A 55 6.07 17.10 4.78
C GLY A 55 5.43 15.99 5.60
N HIS A 56 4.20 15.63 5.24
CA HIS A 56 3.49 14.55 5.94
C HIS A 56 4.17 13.21 5.63
N SER A 57 4.69 12.58 6.68
CA SER A 57 5.32 11.27 6.67
C SER A 57 4.30 10.14 6.71
N LYS A 58 4.42 9.17 5.80
CA LYS A 58 3.72 7.88 5.97
C LYS A 58 4.39 6.97 7.01
N ASP A 59 5.59 7.33 7.48
CA ASP A 59 6.35 6.60 8.51
C ASP A 59 6.35 7.30 9.88
N ALA A 60 5.52 8.34 10.07
CA ALA A 60 5.45 9.16 11.28
C ALA A 60 6.79 9.82 11.69
N ARG A 61 7.61 10.20 10.69
CA ARG A 61 8.85 10.97 10.83
C ARG A 61 8.74 12.35 10.21
N ASP A 62 7.71 13.10 10.60
CA ASP A 62 7.49 14.49 10.14
C ASP A 62 8.61 15.44 10.60
N ASP A 63 9.42 14.99 11.57
CA ASP A 63 10.62 15.65 12.10
C ASP A 63 11.82 15.63 11.14
N LEU A 64 11.76 14.85 10.06
CA LEU A 64 12.85 14.72 9.09
C LEU A 64 12.42 15.17 7.69
N PRO A 65 13.35 15.71 6.87
CA PRO A 65 13.12 15.97 5.45
C PRO A 65 12.86 14.67 4.69
N GLN A 66 12.02 14.76 3.65
CA GLN A 66 11.51 13.61 2.91
C GLN A 66 11.44 13.88 1.41
N VAL A 67 11.25 12.78 0.67
CA VAL A 67 10.77 12.81 -0.72
C VAL A 67 9.54 11.92 -0.82
N VAL A 68 8.61 12.30 -1.69
CA VAL A 68 7.40 11.50 -1.98
C VAL A 68 7.66 10.64 -3.21
N ILE A 69 7.32 9.36 -3.12
CA ILE A 69 7.46 8.38 -4.20
C ILE A 69 6.05 7.94 -4.60
N GLY A 70 5.71 8.13 -5.87
CA GLY A 70 4.47 7.62 -6.45
C GLY A 70 4.75 6.37 -7.28
N MET A 71 3.84 5.40 -7.29
CA MET A 71 4.00 4.19 -8.10
C MET A 71 2.68 3.78 -8.74
N ALA A 72 2.74 3.45 -10.03
CA ALA A 72 1.66 2.84 -10.78
C ALA A 72 1.85 1.31 -10.78
N VAL A 73 0.79 0.58 -10.46
CA VAL A 73 0.82 -0.86 -10.23
C VAL A 73 -0.37 -1.53 -10.93
N THR A 74 -0.19 -2.75 -11.45
CA THR A 74 -1.30 -3.57 -11.98
C THR A 74 -2.12 -4.22 -10.86
N ARG A 75 -3.24 -4.88 -11.20
CA ARG A 75 -4.08 -5.63 -10.26
C ARG A 75 -3.35 -6.74 -9.52
N GLU A 76 -2.37 -7.36 -10.18
CA GLU A 76 -1.50 -8.43 -9.67
C GLU A 76 -0.34 -7.90 -8.81
N GLY A 77 -0.22 -6.58 -8.68
CA GLY A 77 0.85 -5.96 -7.91
C GLY A 77 2.15 -5.80 -8.68
N ILE A 78 2.13 -5.76 -10.02
CA ILE A 78 3.33 -5.50 -10.83
C ILE A 78 3.53 -3.99 -10.97
N PRO A 79 4.67 -3.43 -10.55
CA PRO A 79 4.91 -1.99 -10.64
C PRO A 79 5.33 -1.60 -12.06
N ILE A 80 4.51 -0.80 -12.74
CA ILE A 80 4.73 -0.42 -14.15
C ILE A 80 5.45 0.92 -14.32
N ARG A 81 5.39 1.79 -13.31
CA ARG A 81 6.08 3.08 -13.32
C ARG A 81 6.27 3.62 -11.91
N VAL A 82 7.35 4.37 -11.70
CA VAL A 82 7.64 5.10 -10.46
C VAL A 82 7.85 6.58 -10.77
N TRP A 83 7.57 7.44 -9.80
CA TRP A 83 7.86 8.87 -9.82
C TRP A 83 8.42 9.29 -8.47
N SER A 84 9.29 10.30 -8.48
CA SER A 84 9.83 10.92 -7.26
C SER A 84 9.54 12.41 -7.26
N PHE A 85 9.08 12.92 -6.12
CA PHE A 85 8.63 14.30 -5.92
C PHE A 85 9.22 14.89 -4.64
N PRO A 86 9.31 16.23 -4.54
CA PRO A 86 9.66 16.89 -3.30
C PRO A 86 8.77 16.48 -2.11
N GLY A 87 9.33 16.44 -0.90
CA GLY A 87 8.64 15.97 0.32
C GLY A 87 7.35 16.71 0.69
N ASN A 88 7.23 17.97 0.28
CA ASN A 88 6.08 18.84 0.52
C ASN A 88 5.09 18.89 -0.66
N SER A 89 5.24 18.02 -1.65
CA SER A 89 4.42 18.04 -2.86
C SER A 89 2.95 17.74 -2.54
N SER A 90 2.06 18.59 -3.05
CA SER A 90 0.61 18.40 -2.89
C SER A 90 0.08 17.28 -3.78
N ASP A 91 -1.00 16.63 -3.34
CA ASP A 91 -1.70 15.59 -4.11
C ASP A 91 -2.00 16.02 -5.55
N GLN A 92 -2.36 17.29 -5.75
CA GLN A 92 -2.67 17.84 -7.08
C GLN A 92 -1.46 17.81 -8.02
N VAL A 93 -0.27 18.15 -7.51
CA VAL A 93 0.99 18.10 -8.30
C VAL A 93 1.29 16.66 -8.71
N LEU A 94 1.15 15.72 -7.78
CA LEU A 94 1.38 14.30 -8.03
C LEU A 94 0.42 13.76 -9.09
N ILE A 95 -0.88 14.01 -8.91
CA ILE A 95 -1.91 13.52 -9.82
C ILE A 95 -1.67 14.06 -11.24
N ARG A 96 -1.28 15.34 -11.38
CA ARG A 96 -0.97 15.96 -12.67
C ARG A 96 0.19 15.27 -13.37
N ALA A 97 1.33 15.12 -12.70
CA ALA A 97 2.53 14.55 -13.28
C ALA A 97 2.33 13.09 -13.72
N VAL A 98 1.60 12.31 -12.92
CA VAL A 98 1.25 10.92 -13.24
C VAL A 98 0.31 10.87 -14.43
N LYS A 99 -0.72 11.71 -14.45
CA LYS A 99 -1.66 11.77 -15.57
C LYS A 99 -0.97 12.12 -16.89
N ASP A 100 -0.11 13.13 -16.88
CA ASP A 100 0.65 13.54 -18.07
C ASP A 100 1.59 12.41 -18.52
N GLY A 101 2.24 11.73 -17.57
CA GLY A 101 3.09 10.57 -17.84
C GLY A 101 2.36 9.36 -18.43
N LEU A 102 1.16 9.06 -17.95
CA LEU A 102 0.33 7.94 -18.45
C LEU A 102 -0.33 8.28 -19.80
N ARG A 103 -0.73 9.55 -20.01
CA ARG A 103 -1.29 10.00 -21.29
C ARG A 103 -0.28 9.86 -22.43
N ALA A 104 1.01 10.11 -22.16
CA ALA A 104 2.08 9.92 -23.15
C ALA A 104 2.12 8.48 -23.69
N TRP A 105 1.71 7.50 -22.89
CA TRP A 105 1.68 6.08 -23.24
C TRP A 105 0.35 5.59 -23.81
N ARG A 106 -0.55 6.52 -24.19
CA ARG A 106 -1.90 6.24 -24.72
C ARG A 106 -2.79 5.44 -23.76
N ILE A 107 -2.53 5.53 -22.46
CA ILE A 107 -3.36 4.92 -21.44
C ILE A 107 -4.55 5.83 -21.21
N SER A 108 -5.68 5.51 -21.85
CA SER A 108 -6.87 6.37 -21.84
C SER A 108 -7.74 6.18 -20.60
N ARG A 109 -7.64 5.05 -19.90
CA ARG A 109 -8.43 4.75 -18.71
C ARG A 109 -7.50 4.45 -17.53
N VAL A 110 -7.60 5.25 -16.47
CA VAL A 110 -6.83 5.08 -15.23
C VAL A 110 -7.81 5.17 -14.07
N VAL A 111 -7.79 4.15 -13.20
CA VAL A 111 -8.64 4.12 -12.01
C VAL A 111 -7.77 4.34 -10.77
N TRP A 112 -7.81 5.56 -10.26
CA TRP A 112 -7.06 5.99 -9.09
C TRP A 112 -7.60 5.33 -7.84
N VAL A 113 -6.77 4.53 -7.17
CA VAL A 113 -7.18 3.86 -5.94
C VAL A 113 -6.51 4.51 -4.75
N VAL A 114 -7.27 5.27 -3.99
CA VAL A 114 -6.73 6.14 -2.94
C VAL A 114 -7.35 5.83 -1.58
N ASP A 115 -6.54 5.92 -0.53
CA ASP A 115 -7.01 5.68 0.84
C ASP A 115 -7.87 6.86 1.37
N ARG A 116 -8.52 6.65 2.52
CA ARG A 116 -9.44 7.59 3.19
C ARG A 116 -8.83 8.95 3.51
N GLY A 117 -7.50 9.06 3.54
CA GLY A 117 -6.79 10.33 3.69
C GLY A 117 -7.04 11.30 2.53
N PHE A 118 -7.30 10.77 1.32
CA PHE A 118 -7.49 11.53 0.09
C PHE A 118 -8.96 11.86 -0.21
N ALA A 119 -9.87 11.56 0.73
CA ALA A 119 -11.31 11.60 0.51
C ALA A 119 -11.98 12.99 0.59
N SER A 120 -11.25 14.05 0.22
CA SER A 120 -11.80 15.40 0.13
C SER A 120 -12.59 15.60 -1.17
N ASP A 121 -13.59 16.48 -1.17
CA ASP A 121 -14.38 16.79 -2.37
C ASP A 121 -13.52 17.46 -3.46
N GLU A 122 -12.51 18.22 -3.05
CA GLU A 122 -11.55 18.83 -3.97
C GLU A 122 -10.73 17.76 -4.72
N ASN A 123 -10.18 16.78 -3.99
CA ASN A 123 -9.43 15.68 -4.59
C ASN A 123 -10.32 14.83 -5.51
N ARG A 124 -11.57 14.56 -5.13
CA ARG A 124 -12.54 13.84 -5.99
C ARG A 124 -12.78 14.57 -7.31
N ARG A 125 -13.12 15.86 -7.23
CA ARG A 125 -13.34 16.69 -8.43
C ARG A 125 -12.09 16.73 -9.31
N TYR A 126 -10.91 16.82 -8.69
CA TYR A 126 -9.65 16.83 -9.42
C TYR A 126 -9.39 15.51 -10.14
N LEU A 127 -9.58 14.37 -9.48
CA LEU A 127 -9.41 13.04 -10.07
C LEU A 127 -10.38 12.78 -11.22
N GLN A 128 -11.60 13.32 -11.16
CA GLN A 128 -12.60 13.22 -12.23
C GLN A 128 -12.34 14.15 -13.41
N ARG A 129 -11.59 15.26 -13.23
CA ARG A 129 -11.30 16.19 -14.33
C ARG A 129 -10.51 15.49 -15.44
N ALA A 130 -10.91 15.76 -16.67
CA ALA A 130 -10.28 15.23 -17.89
C ALA A 130 -10.18 13.69 -17.93
N GLY A 131 -11.27 12.99 -17.55
CA GLY A 131 -11.50 11.58 -17.88
C GLY A 131 -10.88 10.54 -16.94
N GLY A 132 -10.42 10.95 -15.75
CA GLY A 132 -9.93 10.02 -14.73
C GLY A 132 -11.08 9.38 -13.94
N HIS A 133 -10.89 8.11 -13.53
CA HIS A 133 -11.81 7.44 -12.62
C HIS A 133 -11.15 7.16 -11.27
N TYR A 134 -11.92 6.99 -10.21
CA TYR A 134 -11.36 6.65 -8.90
C TYR A 134 -12.11 5.52 -8.21
N ILE A 135 -11.40 4.86 -7.29
CA ILE A 135 -11.91 4.05 -6.20
C ILE A 135 -11.32 4.62 -4.92
N MET A 136 -12.14 5.09 -4.01
CA MET A 136 -11.69 5.84 -2.85
C MET A 136 -12.22 5.21 -1.58
N GLY A 137 -11.33 5.02 -0.61
CA GLY A 137 -11.73 4.66 0.74
C GLY A 137 -12.53 5.79 1.39
N GLU A 138 -13.68 5.48 1.96
CA GLU A 138 -14.55 6.45 2.60
C GLU A 138 -14.57 6.32 4.12
N LYS A 139 -14.71 7.47 4.81
CA LYS A 139 -14.91 7.47 6.27
C LYS A 139 -16.29 6.89 6.58
N LEU A 140 -16.36 5.87 7.43
CA LEU A 140 -17.64 5.28 7.87
C LEU A 140 -18.48 6.22 8.75
N ARG A 141 -17.91 7.33 9.22
CA ARG A 141 -18.49 8.17 10.26
C ARG A 141 -18.40 9.63 9.83
N ARG A 142 -19.31 10.45 10.36
CA ARG A 142 -19.28 11.93 10.30
C ARG A 142 -19.50 12.55 8.91
N VAL A 143 -19.82 11.76 7.89
CA VAL A 143 -20.15 12.25 6.53
C VAL A 143 -21.57 11.80 6.21
N SER A 144 -22.46 12.74 5.86
CA SER A 144 -23.89 12.50 5.62
C SER A 144 -24.13 11.39 4.61
N ASP A 145 -23.54 11.51 3.43
CA ASP A 145 -23.74 10.59 2.31
C ASP A 145 -23.26 9.18 2.69
N ASN A 146 -22.16 9.10 3.43
CA ASN A 146 -21.57 7.84 3.86
C ASN A 146 -22.48 7.15 4.89
N LEU A 147 -23.08 7.91 5.81
CA LEU A 147 -24.06 7.38 6.76
C LEU A 147 -25.34 6.93 6.05
N GLU A 148 -25.81 7.70 5.06
CA GLU A 148 -26.95 7.31 4.22
C GLU A 148 -26.65 5.99 3.49
N ALA A 149 -25.52 5.89 2.79
CA ALA A 149 -25.10 4.70 2.07
C ALA A 149 -25.06 3.45 2.98
N LEU A 150 -24.53 3.61 4.20
CA LEU A 150 -24.46 2.55 5.20
C LEU A 150 -25.83 2.13 5.75
N SER A 151 -26.78 3.07 5.80
CA SER A 151 -28.13 2.87 6.34
C SER A 151 -29.11 2.25 5.33
N ARG A 152 -28.93 2.49 4.03
CA ARG A 152 -29.84 2.00 2.99
C ARG A 152 -29.94 0.47 3.04
N PRO A 153 -31.14 -0.14 3.07
CA PRO A 153 -31.28 -1.59 3.07
C PRO A 153 -30.81 -2.18 1.72
N GLY A 154 -30.45 -3.46 1.70
CA GLY A 154 -30.10 -4.16 0.47
C GLY A 154 -29.34 -5.45 0.72
N ARG A 155 -29.36 -6.34 -0.27
CA ARG A 155 -28.72 -7.66 -0.19
C ARG A 155 -27.22 -7.52 -0.46
N TYR A 156 -26.42 -8.18 0.37
CA TYR A 156 -24.99 -8.33 0.10
C TYR A 156 -24.76 -9.52 -0.83
N ALA A 157 -23.99 -9.32 -1.89
CA ALA A 157 -23.43 -10.37 -2.71
C ALA A 157 -22.10 -10.84 -2.09
N LYS A 158 -21.88 -12.16 -2.06
CA LYS A 158 -20.59 -12.73 -1.66
C LYS A 158 -19.68 -12.77 -2.88
N ILE A 159 -18.48 -12.23 -2.74
CA ILE A 159 -17.44 -12.18 -3.78
C ILE A 159 -16.23 -13.01 -3.35
N LYS A 160 -15.13 -12.97 -4.11
CA LYS A 160 -13.89 -13.75 -3.86
C LYS A 160 -13.56 -13.92 -2.37
N GLY A 161 -13.46 -15.18 -1.94
CA GLY A 161 -13.26 -15.56 -0.54
C GLY A 161 -14.55 -15.48 0.28
N ASN A 162 -14.56 -14.63 1.32
CA ASN A 162 -15.71 -14.41 2.20
C ASN A 162 -16.17 -12.95 2.24
N LEU A 163 -15.61 -12.10 1.38
CA LEU A 163 -15.95 -10.69 1.34
C LEU A 163 -17.37 -10.52 0.78
N GLN A 164 -18.12 -9.62 1.39
CA GLN A 164 -19.50 -9.33 1.02
C GLN A 164 -19.58 -7.88 0.55
N VAL A 165 -20.28 -7.62 -0.56
CA VAL A 165 -20.43 -6.26 -1.11
C VAL A 165 -21.89 -5.93 -1.38
N LYS A 166 -22.23 -4.66 -1.24
CA LYS A 166 -23.54 -4.11 -1.59
C LYS A 166 -23.32 -2.75 -2.23
N GLU A 167 -23.85 -2.57 -3.43
CA GLU A 167 -23.84 -1.28 -4.11
C GLU A 167 -24.98 -0.39 -3.63
N VAL A 168 -24.69 0.91 -3.48
CA VAL A 168 -25.64 1.92 -3.05
C VAL A 168 -25.36 3.22 -3.79
N TRP A 169 -26.39 3.81 -4.38
CA TRP A 169 -26.34 5.17 -4.94
C TRP A 169 -26.89 6.16 -3.91
N VAL A 170 -26.28 7.33 -3.77
CA VAL A 170 -26.74 8.40 -2.86
C VAL A 170 -26.80 9.71 -3.62
N GLY A 171 -27.84 10.51 -3.39
CA GLY A 171 -28.14 11.72 -4.16
C GLY A 171 -28.79 11.44 -5.51
N ASP A 172 -29.01 12.51 -6.28
CA ASP A 172 -29.80 12.52 -7.51
C ASP A 172 -29.04 13.15 -8.69
N GLY A 173 -29.46 12.81 -9.91
CA GLY A 173 -28.92 13.38 -11.15
C GLY A 173 -27.42 13.12 -11.35
N GLU A 174 -26.72 14.07 -11.97
CA GLU A 174 -25.27 13.99 -12.23
C GLU A 174 -24.43 14.10 -10.95
N ALA A 175 -24.99 14.63 -9.86
CA ALA A 175 -24.32 14.75 -8.58
C ALA A 175 -24.41 13.46 -7.73
N ARG A 176 -25.15 12.44 -8.19
CA ARG A 176 -25.28 11.18 -7.48
C ARG A 176 -23.93 10.52 -7.29
N ARG A 177 -23.74 9.87 -6.14
CA ARG A 177 -22.51 9.19 -5.77
C ARG A 177 -22.74 7.71 -5.68
N ARG A 178 -21.84 6.94 -6.30
CA ARG A 178 -21.80 5.48 -6.23
C ARG A 178 -20.95 5.05 -5.04
N PHE A 179 -21.55 4.25 -4.16
CA PHE A 179 -20.90 3.66 -3.00
C PHE A 179 -20.94 2.14 -3.03
N ILE A 180 -19.86 1.51 -2.59
CA ILE A 180 -19.77 0.07 -2.40
C ILE A 180 -19.54 -0.17 -0.91
N VAL A 181 -20.54 -0.72 -0.25
CA VAL A 181 -20.47 -1.12 1.16
C VAL A 181 -19.89 -2.53 1.20
N CYS A 182 -18.67 -2.66 1.71
CA CYS A 182 -18.01 -3.93 1.87
C CYS A 182 -18.13 -4.42 3.32
N LYS A 183 -18.25 -5.73 3.53
CA LYS A 183 -18.27 -6.37 4.84
C LYS A 183 -17.42 -7.64 4.82
N ASN A 184 -16.42 -7.70 5.71
CA ASN A 184 -15.62 -8.89 5.96
C ASN A 184 -16.10 -9.58 7.25
N PRO A 185 -16.72 -10.77 7.17
CA PRO A 185 -17.23 -11.48 8.35
C PRO A 185 -16.16 -11.83 9.40
N GLU A 186 -14.93 -12.10 8.99
CA GLU A 186 -13.85 -12.43 9.94
C GLU A 186 -13.33 -11.17 10.64
N GLU A 187 -13.21 -10.05 9.92
CA GLU A 187 -12.86 -8.78 10.57
C GLU A 187 -13.99 -8.32 11.50
N ALA A 188 -15.25 -8.60 11.17
CA ALA A 188 -16.37 -8.32 12.07
C ALA A 188 -16.26 -9.04 13.41
N LYS A 189 -15.86 -10.33 13.40
CA LYS A 189 -15.59 -11.09 14.64
C LYS A 189 -14.43 -10.48 15.44
N ARG A 190 -13.35 -10.06 14.76
CA ARG A 190 -12.19 -9.42 15.41
C ARG A 190 -12.57 -8.08 16.02
N ASP A 191 -13.33 -7.26 15.30
CA ASP A 191 -13.80 -5.96 15.77
C ASP A 191 -14.74 -6.11 16.98
N ALA A 192 -15.63 -7.10 16.95
CA ALA A 192 -16.47 -7.45 18.10
C ALA A 192 -15.64 -7.86 19.31
N ALA A 193 -14.64 -8.73 19.14
CA ALA A 193 -13.75 -9.13 20.23
C ALA A 193 -12.92 -7.96 20.79
N LYS A 194 -12.40 -7.07 19.92
CA LYS A 194 -11.71 -5.84 20.32
C LYS A 194 -12.63 -4.92 21.13
N ARG A 195 -13.90 -4.78 20.72
CA ARG A 195 -14.89 -3.98 21.43
C ARG A 195 -15.20 -4.57 22.80
N VAL A 196 -15.41 -5.87 22.93
CA VAL A 196 -15.62 -6.54 24.23
C VAL A 196 -14.46 -6.21 25.19
N LYS A 197 -13.21 -6.40 24.74
CA LYS A 197 -12.02 -6.05 25.55
C LYS A 197 -11.97 -4.55 25.91
N ALA A 198 -12.39 -3.66 25.00
CA ALA A 198 -12.45 -2.24 25.28
C ALA A 198 -13.49 -1.89 26.36
N LEU A 199 -14.66 -2.54 26.33
CA LEU A 199 -15.71 -2.35 27.33
C LEU A 199 -15.27 -2.89 28.70
N GLU A 200 -14.63 -4.05 28.76
CA GLU A 200 -14.04 -4.57 30.02
C GLU A 200 -13.02 -3.60 30.62
N ARG A 201 -12.18 -2.98 29.77
CA ARG A 201 -11.22 -1.94 30.22
C ARG A 201 -11.93 -0.70 30.74
N ILE A 202 -13.00 -0.27 30.08
CA ILE A 202 -13.83 0.86 30.51
C ILE A 202 -14.47 0.56 31.87
N ASP A 203 -15.05 -0.62 32.06
CA ASP A 203 -15.70 -1.01 33.31
C ASP A 203 -14.69 -1.01 34.47
N LYS A 204 -13.50 -1.60 34.25
CA LYS A 204 -12.40 -1.55 35.22
C LYS A 204 -11.96 -0.12 35.54
N ALA A 205 -11.85 0.74 34.52
CA ALA A 205 -11.46 2.13 34.70
C ALA A 205 -12.52 2.92 35.49
N LEU A 206 -13.82 2.78 35.15
CA LEU A 206 -14.91 3.41 35.88
C LEU A 206 -14.99 2.94 37.34
N ALA A 207 -14.78 1.65 37.60
CA ALA A 207 -14.71 1.11 38.95
C ALA A 207 -13.53 1.69 39.76
N ALA A 208 -12.37 1.86 39.12
CA ALA A 208 -11.20 2.48 39.75
C ALA A 208 -11.43 3.98 40.03
N ILE A 209 -12.04 4.71 39.09
CA ILE A 209 -12.42 6.12 39.25
C ILE A 209 -13.39 6.28 40.43
N ALA A 210 -14.39 5.41 40.55
CA ALA A 210 -15.36 5.45 41.65
C ALA A 210 -14.72 5.33 43.05
N ARG A 211 -13.55 4.67 43.16
CA ARG A 211 -12.79 4.50 44.41
C ARG A 211 -11.89 5.69 44.77
N LYS A 212 -11.70 6.67 43.88
CA LYS A 212 -10.88 7.87 44.16
C LYS A 212 -11.49 8.70 45.29
N ARG A 213 -10.65 9.26 46.15
CA ARG A 213 -11.08 9.96 47.39
C ARG A 213 -11.63 11.36 47.12
N THR A 214 -10.95 12.14 46.29
CA THR A 214 -11.32 13.53 46.04
C THR A 214 -12.19 13.67 44.80
N LYS A 215 -12.95 14.77 44.73
CA LYS A 215 -13.79 15.10 43.57
C LYS A 215 -12.94 15.49 42.35
N ASP A 216 -11.80 16.14 42.58
CA ASP A 216 -10.90 16.60 41.52
C ASP A 216 -10.15 15.41 40.88
N ASP A 217 -9.63 14.47 41.67
CA ASP A 217 -9.00 13.24 41.16
C ASP A 217 -9.97 12.42 40.28
N ARG A 218 -11.26 12.41 40.64
CA ARG A 218 -12.31 11.75 39.84
C ARG A 218 -12.51 12.49 38.53
N ARG A 219 -12.64 13.81 38.57
CA ARG A 219 -12.88 14.65 37.39
C ARG A 219 -11.73 14.53 36.38
N ASP A 220 -10.49 14.53 36.86
CA ASP A 220 -9.30 14.41 36.02
C ASP A 220 -9.20 13.02 35.38
N ALA A 221 -9.43 11.97 36.17
CA ALA A 221 -9.45 10.60 35.65
C ALA A 221 -10.60 10.35 34.66
N GLU A 222 -11.78 10.90 34.91
CA GLU A 222 -12.89 10.89 33.94
C GLU A 222 -12.53 11.65 32.66
N GLY A 223 -11.87 12.81 32.78
CA GLY A 223 -11.37 13.59 31.65
C GLY A 223 -10.38 12.80 30.80
N ALA A 224 -9.40 12.17 31.44
CA ALA A 224 -8.41 11.33 30.77
C ALA A 224 -9.05 10.12 30.07
N LEU A 225 -10.02 9.46 30.71
CA LEU A 225 -10.71 8.32 30.11
C LEU A 225 -11.58 8.74 28.93
N LEU A 226 -12.25 9.90 29.00
CA LEU A 226 -13.03 10.47 27.90
C LEU A 226 -12.14 10.92 26.73
N ALA A 227 -10.95 11.44 27.02
CA ALA A 227 -9.96 11.84 26.00
C ALA A 227 -9.21 10.63 25.38
N HIS A 228 -9.33 9.44 25.96
CA HIS A 228 -8.62 8.26 25.47
C HIS A 228 -9.05 7.92 24.02
N PRO A 229 -8.11 7.82 23.05
CA PRO A 229 -8.42 7.71 21.62
C PRO A 229 -9.38 6.58 21.23
N THR A 230 -9.24 5.41 21.86
CA THR A 230 -10.05 4.22 21.55
C THR A 230 -11.22 3.95 22.49
N LEU A 231 -11.14 4.39 23.75
CA LEU A 231 -12.14 4.09 24.78
C LEU A 231 -13.17 5.22 24.92
N GLY A 232 -12.71 6.47 24.84
CA GLY A 232 -13.54 7.66 25.03
C GLY A 232 -14.76 7.70 24.10
N ARG A 233 -14.66 7.11 22.92
CA ARG A 233 -15.76 7.02 21.95
C ARG A 233 -16.99 6.26 22.45
N TYR A 234 -16.86 5.37 23.43
CA TYR A 234 -17.97 4.62 24.02
C TYR A 234 -18.52 5.28 25.28
N LEU A 235 -18.04 6.47 25.61
CA LEU A 235 -18.38 7.17 26.83
C LEU A 235 -19.09 8.47 26.51
N HIS A 236 -19.94 8.91 27.43
CA HIS A 236 -20.57 10.22 27.38
C HIS A 236 -20.81 10.73 28.81
N ARG A 237 -21.02 12.04 28.95
CA ARG A 237 -21.44 12.62 30.21
C ARG A 237 -22.96 12.70 30.27
N LYS A 238 -23.55 12.15 31.33
CA LYS A 238 -24.97 12.27 31.65
C LYS A 238 -25.13 12.57 33.13
N GLY A 239 -25.82 13.66 33.46
CA GLY A 239 -26.00 14.10 34.85
C GLY A 239 -24.68 14.38 35.58
N GLY A 240 -23.69 14.93 34.87
CA GLY A 240 -22.38 15.27 35.44
C GLY A 240 -21.44 14.11 35.74
N ARG A 241 -21.81 12.86 35.39
CA ARG A 241 -20.96 11.66 35.52
C ARG A 241 -20.64 11.04 34.17
N LEU A 242 -19.47 10.41 34.09
CA LEU A 242 -19.07 9.62 32.93
C LEU A 242 -19.81 8.27 32.92
N GLN A 243 -20.48 7.96 31.82
CA GLN A 243 -21.25 6.73 31.64
C GLN A 243 -20.97 6.08 30.29
N VAL A 244 -21.29 4.79 30.17
CA VAL A 244 -21.19 4.04 28.92
C VAL A 244 -22.35 4.42 27.99
N ASN A 245 -22.02 4.83 26.77
CA ASN A 245 -22.97 5.17 25.73
C ASN A 245 -23.42 3.92 24.96
N ARG A 246 -24.51 3.29 25.42
CA ARG A 246 -25.08 2.07 24.80
C ARG A 246 -25.54 2.26 23.37
N ALA A 247 -26.08 3.43 23.03
CA ALA A 247 -26.48 3.73 21.65
C ALA A 247 -25.26 3.69 20.73
N LYS A 248 -24.16 4.30 21.17
CA LYS A 248 -22.91 4.30 20.42
C LYS A 248 -22.29 2.91 20.26
N ILE A 249 -22.41 2.05 21.28
CA ILE A 249 -22.00 0.63 21.17
C ILE A 249 -22.78 -0.07 20.05
N LYS A 250 -24.11 0.08 20.03
CA LYS A 250 -24.97 -0.52 19.00
C LYS A 250 -24.67 0.02 17.60
N ASP A 251 -24.33 1.29 17.49
CA ASP A 251 -23.91 1.88 16.21
C ASP A 251 -22.56 1.34 15.75
N GLU A 252 -21.59 1.14 16.66
CA GLU A 252 -20.30 0.54 16.31
C GLU A 252 -20.44 -0.95 15.97
N GLU A 253 -21.32 -1.71 16.65
CA GLU A 253 -21.67 -3.10 16.28
C GLU A 253 -22.16 -3.22 14.83
N ARG A 254 -22.95 -2.26 14.36
CA ARG A 254 -23.45 -2.24 12.97
C ARG A 254 -22.34 -1.99 11.95
N LEU A 255 -21.21 -1.45 12.37
CA LEU A 255 -20.06 -1.13 11.52
C LEU A 255 -18.98 -2.21 11.54
N ASP A 256 -19.11 -3.25 12.38
CA ASP A 256 -18.10 -4.31 12.52
C ASP A 256 -17.78 -4.96 11.18
N GLY A 257 -16.48 -5.01 10.86
CA GLY A 257 -15.96 -5.57 9.62
C GLY A 257 -16.38 -4.84 8.35
N LYS A 258 -17.06 -3.69 8.45
CA LYS A 258 -17.43 -2.88 7.29
C LYS A 258 -16.33 -1.92 6.89
N PHE A 259 -16.22 -1.68 5.60
CA PHE A 259 -15.54 -0.53 5.02
C PHE A 259 -16.38 -0.01 3.86
N LEU A 260 -16.24 1.27 3.54
CA LEU A 260 -17.03 1.94 2.52
C LEU A 260 -16.09 2.45 1.45
N LEU A 261 -16.48 2.25 0.20
CA LEU A 261 -15.78 2.76 -0.97
C LEU A 261 -16.71 3.68 -1.74
N SER A 262 -16.16 4.72 -2.36
CA SER A 262 -16.83 5.45 -3.44
C SER A 262 -16.11 5.22 -4.75
N CYS A 263 -16.85 5.18 -5.86
CA CYS A 263 -16.30 4.95 -7.18
C CYS A 263 -16.93 5.91 -8.19
N SER A 264 -16.15 6.36 -9.18
CA SER A 264 -16.64 7.22 -10.26
C SER A 264 -16.74 6.53 -11.62
N ASP A 265 -16.49 5.23 -11.69
CA ASP A 265 -16.57 4.45 -12.92
C ASP A 265 -17.77 3.52 -12.88
N ASP A 266 -18.81 3.84 -13.64
CA ASP A 266 -20.07 3.09 -13.65
C ASP A 266 -19.93 1.73 -14.36
N THR A 267 -18.86 1.53 -15.12
CA THR A 267 -18.63 0.29 -15.88
C THR A 267 -17.95 -0.80 -15.05
N LEU A 268 -17.30 -0.45 -13.92
CA LEU A 268 -16.72 -1.43 -13.01
C LEU A 268 -17.80 -2.16 -12.21
N SER A 269 -17.66 -3.46 -12.03
CA SER A 269 -18.54 -4.21 -11.13
C SER A 269 -18.25 -3.85 -9.66
N ALA A 270 -19.25 -4.02 -8.77
CA ALA A 270 -19.02 -3.83 -7.34
C ALA A 270 -17.96 -4.80 -6.76
N GLU A 271 -17.81 -5.97 -7.38
CA GLU A 271 -16.73 -6.91 -7.07
C GLU A 271 -15.37 -6.33 -7.46
N ASP A 272 -15.20 -5.83 -8.68
CA ASP A 272 -13.93 -5.26 -9.14
C ASP A 272 -13.53 -4.01 -8.36
N VAL A 273 -14.49 -3.16 -7.97
CA VAL A 273 -14.22 -2.02 -7.09
C VAL A 273 -13.69 -2.50 -5.73
N ALA A 274 -14.34 -3.49 -5.12
CA ALA A 274 -13.94 -4.01 -3.82
C ALA A 274 -12.61 -4.79 -3.86
N LEU A 275 -12.40 -5.59 -4.90
CA LEU A 275 -11.17 -6.33 -5.12
C LEU A 275 -10.03 -5.40 -5.51
N GLY A 276 -10.28 -4.39 -6.33
CA GLY A 276 -9.31 -3.37 -6.68
C GLY A 276 -8.86 -2.60 -5.45
N TYR A 277 -9.78 -2.10 -4.62
CA TYR A 277 -9.37 -1.46 -3.36
C TYR A 277 -8.61 -2.44 -2.44
N LYS A 278 -8.97 -3.73 -2.41
CA LYS A 278 -8.18 -4.74 -1.67
C LYS A 278 -6.79 -4.98 -2.26
N SER A 279 -6.60 -4.79 -3.57
CA SER A 279 -5.27 -4.85 -4.19
C SER A 279 -4.34 -3.73 -3.71
N LEU A 280 -4.84 -2.69 -3.01
CA LEU A 280 -3.96 -1.80 -2.23
C LEU A 280 -3.08 -2.57 -1.24
N LEU A 281 -3.51 -3.73 -0.74
CA LEU A 281 -2.66 -4.58 0.10
C LEU A 281 -1.44 -5.11 -0.64
N GLU A 282 -1.56 -5.40 -1.94
CA GLU A 282 -0.41 -5.77 -2.78
C GLU A 282 0.51 -4.58 -3.00
N VAL A 283 -0.06 -3.38 -3.14
CA VAL A 283 0.72 -2.12 -3.23
C VAL A 283 1.44 -1.84 -1.91
N GLU A 284 0.78 -1.98 -0.76
CA GLU A 284 1.39 -1.88 0.57
C GLU A 284 2.46 -2.94 0.81
N ARG A 285 2.26 -4.18 0.34
CA ARG A 285 3.30 -5.21 0.35
C ARG A 285 4.47 -4.80 -0.53
N GLY A 286 4.20 -4.27 -1.72
CA GLY A 286 5.20 -3.68 -2.61
C GLY A 286 6.02 -2.62 -1.89
N TRP A 287 5.37 -1.66 -1.23
CA TRP A 287 6.04 -0.64 -0.42
C TRP A 287 6.88 -1.22 0.71
N ARG A 288 6.42 -2.28 1.39
CA ARG A 288 7.23 -2.96 2.41
C ARG A 288 8.48 -3.60 1.82
N TYR A 289 8.40 -4.26 0.66
CA TYR A 289 9.58 -4.78 -0.02
C TYR A 289 10.50 -3.66 -0.50
N PHE A 290 9.92 -2.61 -1.06
CA PHE A 290 10.65 -1.41 -1.48
C PHE A 290 11.46 -0.79 -0.34
N LYS A 291 10.87 -0.73 0.86
CA LYS A 291 11.50 -0.15 2.06
C LYS A 291 12.47 -1.06 2.80
N HIS A 292 12.30 -2.38 2.76
CA HIS A 292 13.02 -3.30 3.66
C HIS A 292 13.78 -4.44 2.98
N VAL A 293 13.46 -4.75 1.72
CA VAL A 293 14.13 -5.81 0.96
C VAL A 293 15.03 -5.21 -0.10
N LEU A 294 14.60 -4.09 -0.68
CA LEU A 294 15.31 -3.38 -1.74
C LEU A 294 16.01 -2.13 -1.22
N ASP A 295 15.97 -1.92 0.10
CA ASP A 295 16.69 -0.89 0.84
C ASP A 295 16.64 0.48 0.17
N VAL A 296 15.44 0.94 -0.21
CA VAL A 296 15.29 2.36 -0.55
C VAL A 296 15.74 3.23 0.63
N ARG A 297 15.62 2.71 1.86
CA ARG A 297 16.15 3.31 3.08
C ARG A 297 17.14 2.36 3.78
N PRO A 298 18.14 2.91 4.49
CA PRO A 298 18.48 4.34 4.62
C PRO A 298 18.99 4.95 3.31
N VAL A 299 18.59 6.20 3.00
CA VAL A 299 19.02 6.91 1.80
C VAL A 299 20.30 7.70 2.09
N TYR A 300 21.43 7.30 1.49
CA TYR A 300 22.72 7.99 1.66
C TYR A 300 23.02 9.03 0.57
N HIS A 301 22.10 9.21 -0.39
CA HIS A 301 22.26 10.14 -1.50
C HIS A 301 21.86 11.56 -1.13
N ARG A 302 22.68 12.54 -1.52
CA ARG A 302 22.44 13.98 -1.24
C ARG A 302 21.92 14.77 -2.45
N LYS A 303 22.33 14.38 -3.66
CA LYS A 303 21.91 15.02 -4.92
C LYS A 303 20.59 14.42 -5.39
N GLU A 304 19.69 15.25 -5.90
CA GLU A 304 18.38 14.83 -6.39
C GLU A 304 18.48 13.71 -7.44
N GLU A 305 19.39 13.83 -8.41
CA GLU A 305 19.56 12.85 -9.48
C GLU A 305 20.00 11.49 -8.93
N ARG A 306 20.83 11.48 -7.87
CA ARG A 306 21.24 10.24 -7.21
C ARG A 306 20.09 9.62 -6.44
N ILE A 307 19.25 10.43 -5.79
CA ILE A 307 18.04 9.97 -5.09
C ILE A 307 17.06 9.35 -6.09
N ARG A 308 16.78 10.04 -7.21
CA ARG A 308 15.89 9.52 -8.27
C ARG A 308 16.43 8.21 -8.87
N SER A 309 17.73 8.15 -9.15
CA SER A 309 18.38 6.92 -9.65
C SER A 309 18.24 5.74 -8.69
N HIS A 310 18.38 5.98 -7.38
CA HIS A 310 18.22 4.95 -6.35
C HIS A 310 16.79 4.42 -6.30
N VAL A 311 15.80 5.33 -6.29
CA VAL A 311 14.38 4.96 -6.37
C VAL A 311 14.09 4.13 -7.62
N LEU A 312 14.67 4.49 -8.77
CA LEU A 312 14.52 3.77 -10.03
C LEU A 312 15.11 2.35 -9.97
N LEU A 313 16.30 2.18 -9.36
CA LEU A 313 16.91 0.86 -9.14
C LEU A 313 16.06 -0.01 -8.21
N CYS A 314 15.57 0.55 -7.09
CA CYS A 314 14.66 -0.15 -6.20
C CYS A 314 13.37 -0.56 -6.92
N TRP A 315 12.86 0.27 -7.85
CA TRP A 315 11.66 -0.06 -8.61
C TRP A 315 11.89 -1.22 -9.58
N LEU A 316 13.01 -1.23 -10.32
CA LEU A 316 13.40 -2.35 -11.16
C LEU A 316 13.60 -3.64 -10.35
N GLY A 317 14.20 -3.55 -9.17
CA GLY A 317 14.30 -4.66 -8.24
C GLY A 317 12.93 -5.19 -7.80
N LEU A 318 11.98 -4.28 -7.50
CA LEU A 318 10.62 -4.66 -7.11
C LEU A 318 9.88 -5.34 -8.26
N LEU A 319 10.04 -4.84 -9.49
CA LEU A 319 9.48 -5.47 -10.68
C LEU A 319 9.94 -6.92 -10.79
N LEU A 320 11.25 -7.18 -10.70
CA LEU A 320 11.81 -8.54 -10.78
C LEU A 320 11.29 -9.43 -9.66
N VAL A 321 11.25 -8.92 -8.42
CA VAL A 321 10.69 -9.63 -7.26
C VAL A 321 9.25 -10.06 -7.56
N ARG A 322 8.41 -9.15 -8.07
CA ARG A 322 6.99 -9.45 -8.34
C ARG A 322 6.79 -10.42 -9.50
N VAL A 323 7.57 -10.30 -10.57
CA VAL A 323 7.55 -11.28 -11.67
C VAL A 323 7.91 -12.66 -11.16
N VAL A 324 8.98 -12.78 -10.35
CA VAL A 324 9.40 -14.06 -9.78
C VAL A 324 8.34 -14.66 -8.86
N GLU A 325 7.72 -13.86 -7.98
CA GLU A 325 6.65 -14.34 -7.09
C GLU A 325 5.43 -14.85 -7.86
N LEU A 326 5.04 -14.17 -8.94
CA LEU A 326 3.87 -14.54 -9.75
C LEU A 326 4.12 -15.82 -10.55
N GLU A 327 5.27 -15.93 -11.22
CA GLU A 327 5.63 -17.09 -12.03
C GLU A 327 5.89 -18.34 -11.17
N ALA A 328 6.62 -18.18 -10.06
CA ALA A 328 6.94 -19.29 -9.16
C ALA A 328 5.80 -19.63 -8.17
N LYS A 329 4.79 -18.77 -8.04
CA LYS A 329 3.67 -18.89 -7.08
C LYS A 329 4.14 -19.11 -5.63
N ASP A 330 5.24 -18.46 -5.26
CA ASP A 330 5.83 -18.51 -3.92
C ASP A 330 6.33 -17.10 -3.53
N THR A 331 6.59 -16.88 -2.25
CA THR A 331 7.09 -15.59 -1.75
C THR A 331 8.57 -15.39 -2.07
N TRP A 332 8.98 -14.15 -2.33
CA TRP A 332 10.37 -13.81 -2.61
C TRP A 332 11.32 -14.24 -1.50
N ARG A 333 10.90 -14.16 -0.24
CA ARG A 333 11.68 -14.66 0.90
C ARG A 333 12.04 -16.13 0.71
N ASN A 334 11.04 -16.96 0.48
CA ASN A 334 11.21 -18.40 0.32
C ASN A 334 12.07 -18.75 -0.90
N ILE A 335 11.85 -18.06 -2.02
CA ILE A 335 12.60 -18.26 -3.26
C ILE A 335 14.05 -17.85 -3.06
N ARG A 336 14.30 -16.65 -2.51
CA ARG A 336 15.64 -16.13 -2.23
C ARG A 336 16.40 -17.06 -1.29
N ASP A 337 15.77 -17.51 -0.21
CA ASP A 337 16.40 -18.38 0.79
C ASP A 337 16.74 -19.76 0.21
N GLU A 338 15.97 -20.25 -0.76
CA GLU A 338 16.30 -21.49 -1.48
C GLU A 338 17.43 -21.29 -2.49
N MET A 339 17.35 -20.22 -3.28
CA MET A 339 18.36 -19.91 -4.30
C MET A 339 19.69 -19.47 -3.68
N SER A 340 19.70 -18.89 -2.48
CA SER A 340 20.92 -18.50 -1.77
C SER A 340 21.78 -19.67 -1.30
N LYS A 341 21.24 -20.90 -1.32
CA LYS A 341 22.00 -22.14 -1.03
C LYS A 341 22.84 -22.60 -2.23
N LEU A 342 22.62 -22.01 -3.40
CA LEU A 342 23.43 -22.27 -4.59
C LEU A 342 24.75 -21.51 -4.46
N HIS A 343 25.84 -22.24 -4.26
CA HIS A 343 27.16 -21.66 -4.07
C HIS A 343 28.10 -22.10 -5.18
N LEU A 344 29.08 -21.25 -5.49
CA LEU A 344 30.19 -21.56 -6.36
C LEU A 344 31.40 -21.93 -5.50
N GLY A 345 31.87 -23.16 -5.60
CA GLY A 345 33.09 -23.64 -4.96
C GLY A 345 34.28 -23.57 -5.92
N SER A 346 35.42 -23.09 -5.42
CA SER A 346 36.70 -23.13 -6.12
C SER A 346 37.63 -24.10 -5.42
N PHE A 347 37.99 -25.19 -6.11
CA PHE A 347 38.85 -26.25 -5.61
C PHE A 347 40.17 -26.19 -6.36
N ALA A 348 41.28 -26.05 -5.64
CA ALA A 348 42.62 -26.00 -6.22
C ALA A 348 43.50 -27.07 -5.58
N GLY A 349 44.31 -27.74 -6.38
CA GLY A 349 45.27 -28.75 -5.93
C GLY A 349 46.35 -29.03 -6.97
N PRO A 350 47.22 -30.02 -6.74
CA PRO A 350 48.33 -30.32 -7.65
C PRO A 350 47.92 -30.66 -9.08
N ALA A 351 46.68 -31.12 -9.29
CA ALA A 351 46.13 -31.46 -10.61
C ALA A 351 45.51 -30.25 -11.34
N GLY A 352 45.48 -29.06 -10.73
CA GLY A 352 44.90 -27.84 -11.29
C GLY A 352 43.76 -27.26 -10.45
N LYS A 353 42.90 -26.47 -11.09
CA LYS A 353 41.81 -25.72 -10.46
C LYS A 353 40.46 -26.03 -11.11
N VAL A 354 39.45 -26.31 -10.29
CA VAL A 354 38.07 -26.52 -10.72
C VAL A 354 37.15 -25.54 -10.00
N VAL A 355 36.33 -24.82 -10.78
CA VAL A 355 35.28 -23.94 -10.29
C VAL A 355 33.93 -24.59 -10.64
N GLN A 356 33.24 -25.08 -9.63
CA GLN A 356 31.96 -25.78 -9.80
C GLN A 356 30.91 -25.27 -8.81
N ARG A 357 29.65 -25.30 -9.23
CA ARG A 357 28.53 -25.00 -8.33
C ARG A 357 28.14 -26.21 -7.47
N THR A 358 27.43 -25.95 -6.38
CA THR A 358 26.74 -27.01 -5.62
C THR A 358 25.72 -27.75 -6.48
N GLU A 359 25.34 -28.96 -6.05
CA GLU A 359 24.26 -29.70 -6.70
C GLU A 359 22.94 -28.96 -6.51
N LEU A 360 22.14 -28.88 -7.57
CA LEU A 360 20.85 -28.22 -7.50
C LEU A 360 19.86 -29.08 -6.73
N THR A 361 19.18 -28.48 -5.75
CA THR A 361 18.05 -29.12 -5.06
C THR A 361 16.89 -29.32 -6.03
N VAL A 362 15.97 -30.24 -5.71
CA VAL A 362 14.73 -30.42 -6.48
C VAL A 362 13.97 -29.10 -6.62
N ARG A 363 13.85 -28.37 -5.52
CA ARG A 363 13.16 -27.08 -5.48
C ARG A 363 13.85 -26.02 -6.34
N GLN A 364 15.18 -25.95 -6.35
CA GLN A 364 15.91 -25.02 -7.23
C GLN A 364 15.65 -25.32 -8.72
N LYS A 365 15.59 -26.61 -9.10
CA LYS A 365 15.26 -27.00 -10.48
C LYS A 365 13.82 -26.63 -10.83
N GLU A 366 12.87 -26.85 -9.92
CA GLU A 366 11.47 -26.45 -10.09
C GLU A 366 11.33 -24.95 -10.28
N LEU A 367 12.04 -24.15 -9.47
CA LEU A 367 12.05 -22.69 -9.57
C LEU A 367 12.64 -22.21 -10.91
N LEU A 368 13.80 -22.73 -11.30
CA LEU A 368 14.42 -22.37 -12.59
C LEU A 368 13.51 -22.73 -13.77
N LYS A 369 12.85 -23.89 -13.71
CA LYS A 369 11.88 -24.32 -14.73
C LYS A 369 10.65 -23.41 -14.76
N ALA A 370 10.08 -23.06 -13.60
CA ALA A 370 8.94 -22.14 -13.51
C ALA A 370 9.27 -20.77 -14.11
N LEU A 371 10.46 -20.26 -13.83
CA LEU A 371 10.97 -18.98 -14.35
C LEU A 371 11.48 -19.06 -15.80
N LYS A 372 11.46 -20.24 -16.43
CA LYS A 372 12.02 -20.51 -17.76
C LYS A 372 13.49 -20.10 -17.88
N ILE A 373 14.25 -20.21 -16.79
CA ILE A 373 15.68 -19.94 -16.73
C ILE A 373 16.43 -21.25 -16.92
N LYS A 374 17.41 -21.25 -17.84
CA LYS A 374 18.28 -22.42 -18.06
C LYS A 374 19.08 -22.73 -16.80
N GLU A 375 19.20 -24.01 -16.45
CA GLU A 375 20.05 -24.43 -15.35
C GLU A 375 21.50 -23.96 -15.57
N PRO A 376 22.14 -23.35 -14.55
CA PRO A 376 23.54 -22.97 -14.65
C PRO A 376 24.41 -24.23 -14.83
N PRO A 377 25.46 -24.16 -15.65
CA PRO A 377 26.35 -25.30 -15.86
C PRO A 377 26.96 -25.76 -14.53
N ARG A 378 27.22 -27.06 -14.38
CA ARG A 378 27.82 -27.60 -13.15
C ARG A 378 29.24 -27.06 -12.95
N PHE A 379 30.01 -26.99 -14.04
CA PHE A 379 31.38 -26.50 -14.07
C PHE A 379 31.43 -25.17 -14.81
N LEU A 380 32.01 -24.15 -14.17
CA LEU A 380 32.19 -22.82 -14.76
C LEU A 380 33.62 -22.61 -15.25
N GLY A 381 34.58 -23.37 -14.73
CA GLY A 381 35.96 -23.34 -15.17
C GLY A 381 36.73 -24.57 -14.71
N ILE A 382 37.56 -25.11 -15.58
CA ILE A 382 38.50 -26.19 -15.30
C ILE A 382 39.83 -25.77 -15.92
N THR A 383 40.87 -25.70 -15.10
CA THR A 383 42.24 -25.42 -15.53
C THR A 383 43.09 -26.58 -15.06
N THR A 384 43.76 -27.26 -15.99
CA THR A 384 44.67 -28.35 -15.62
C THR A 384 45.99 -27.79 -15.12
N ALA A 385 46.81 -28.61 -14.45
CA ALA A 385 48.15 -28.21 -14.03
C ALA A 385 49.09 -27.89 -15.20
N GLU A 386 48.77 -28.34 -16.43
CA GLU A 386 49.53 -28.06 -17.64
C GLU A 386 49.17 -26.72 -18.28
N ASP A 387 47.98 -26.18 -17.97
CA ASP A 387 47.42 -24.93 -18.52
C ASP A 387 47.58 -23.72 -17.57
N ALA A 388 48.08 -23.93 -16.34
CA ALA A 388 48.24 -22.93 -15.29
C ALA A 388 49.70 -22.51 -15.12
#